data_AF-A0A958IS99-F1
#
_entry.id   AF-A0A958IS99-F1
#
_cell.length_a   1.000
_cell.length_b   1.000
_cell.length_c   1.000
_cell.angle_alpha   90.00
_cell.angle_beta   90.00
_cell.angle_gamma   90.00
#
_symmetry.space_group_name_H-M   'P 1'
#
loop_
_entity.id
_entity.type
_entity.pdbx_description
1 polymer ?
#
loop_
_entity_poly.entity_id
_entity_poly.type
_entity_poly.pdbx_seq_one_letter_code
_entity_poly.pdbx_strand_id
1 'polypeptide(L)'
;RSRFIDHGVETFGITLARPSSVEKHANASGTISFVINEHFKKTVAFWNDPEIPVVEVNETCERCSLPAAICHERAVPPGIYEKQQQANRQEKVMRDLIERMAGEGK
;
A
#
# COMPACT_ATOMS: atom_id res chain seq x y z
N ARG A 1 8.58 -9.86 -2.08
CA ARG A 1 7.17 -9.67 -2.53
C ARG A 1 6.56 -8.56 -1.72
N SER A 2 5.80 -7.69 -2.36
CA SER A 2 5.25 -6.49 -1.73
C SER A 2 3.74 -6.63 -1.65
N ARG A 3 3.19 -6.63 -0.44
CA ARG A 3 1.75 -6.71 -0.18
C ARG A 3 1.22 -5.33 0.18
N PHE A 4 0.37 -4.78 -0.67
CA PHE A 4 -0.29 -3.50 -0.45
C PHE A 4 -1.50 -3.71 0.45
N ILE A 5 -1.38 -3.31 1.71
CA ILE A 5 -2.35 -3.60 2.78
C ILE A 5 -3.74 -3.00 2.53
N ASP A 6 -3.82 -1.80 1.95
CA ASP A 6 -5.10 -1.11 1.75
C ASP A 6 -5.80 -1.54 0.45
N HIS A 7 -5.04 -2.13 -0.47
CA HIS A 7 -5.52 -2.50 -1.82
C HIS A 7 -5.69 -4.01 -2.00
N GLY A 8 -5.18 -4.83 -1.07
CA GLY A 8 -5.24 -6.29 -1.17
C GLY A 8 -4.45 -6.87 -2.36
N VAL A 9 -3.54 -6.09 -2.94
CA VAL A 9 -2.74 -6.48 -4.10
C VAL A 9 -1.35 -6.91 -3.64
N GLU A 10 -0.90 -8.06 -4.12
CA GLU A 10 0.47 -8.53 -3.94
C GLU A 10 1.24 -8.45 -5.26
N THR A 11 2.46 -7.90 -5.22
CA THR A 11 3.31 -7.73 -6.38
C THR A 11 4.70 -8.34 -6.20
N PHE A 12 5.28 -8.77 -7.31
CA PHE A 12 6.65 -9.20 -7.42
C PHE A 12 7.43 -8.18 -8.25
N GLY A 13 8.37 -7.48 -7.62
CA GLY A 13 9.18 -6.45 -8.26
C GLY A 13 10.59 -6.95 -8.57
N ILE A 14 11.10 -6.60 -9.74
CA ILE A 14 12.52 -6.75 -10.10
C ILE A 14 13.06 -5.36 -10.38
N THR A 15 14.12 -4.98 -9.66
CA THR A 15 14.77 -3.68 -9.80
C THR A 15 16.15 -3.86 -10.43
N LEU A 16 16.44 -3.06 -11.45
CA LEU A 16 17.77 -2.97 -12.04
C LEU A 16 18.26 -1.53 -11.94
N ALA A 17 19.52 -1.36 -11.56
CA ALA A 17 20.20 -0.08 -11.53
C ALA A 17 21.32 -0.07 -12.58
N ARG A 18 21.53 1.10 -13.19
CA ARG A 18 22.61 1.36 -14.13
C ARG A 18 23.14 2.79 -13.94
N PRO A 19 24.36 3.10 -14.39
CA PRO A 19 24.82 4.47 -14.48
C PRO A 19 23.83 5.35 -15.27
N SER A 20 23.62 6.57 -14.77
CA SER A 20 22.79 7.57 -15.43
C SER A 20 23.42 7.97 -16.75
N SER A 21 22.59 8.08 -17.79
CA SER A 21 23.01 8.57 -19.11
C SER A 21 22.90 10.10 -19.22
N VAL A 22 22.33 10.75 -18.19
CA VAL A 22 22.04 12.19 -18.19
C VAL A 22 23.00 12.94 -17.28
N GLU A 23 23.23 12.44 -16.07
CA GLU A 23 24.03 13.11 -15.04
C GLU A 23 25.29 12.29 -14.72
N LYS A 24 26.45 12.94 -14.72
CA LYS A 24 27.71 12.29 -14.34
C LYS A 24 27.69 11.93 -12.86
N HIS A 25 28.20 10.74 -12.53
CA HIS A 25 28.22 10.19 -11.17
C HIS A 25 26.84 9.94 -10.52
N ALA A 26 25.77 9.88 -11.31
CA ALA A 26 24.46 9.43 -10.85
C ALA A 26 24.15 8.00 -11.33
N ASN A 27 23.27 7.31 -10.62
CA ASN A 27 22.68 6.03 -11.04
C ASN A 27 21.19 6.22 -11.32
N ALA A 28 20.69 5.57 -12.36
CA ALA A 28 19.27 5.43 -12.63
C ALA A 28 18.84 4.00 -12.30
N SER A 29 17.73 3.85 -11.59
CA SER A 29 17.12 2.55 -11.35
C SER A 29 15.69 2.52 -11.88
N GLY A 30 15.28 1.32 -12.32
CA GLY A 30 13.92 1.06 -12.74
C GLY A 30 13.44 -0.24 -12.10
N THR A 31 12.18 -0.24 -11.70
CA THR A 31 11.52 -1.42 -11.13
C THR A 31 10.39 -1.83 -12.06
N ILE A 32 10.35 -3.10 -12.43
CA ILE A 32 9.21 -3.72 -13.09
C ILE A 32 8.48 -4.57 -12.06
N SER A 33 7.21 -4.29 -11.84
CA SER A 33 6.38 -4.99 -10.87
C SER A 33 5.26 -5.78 -11.58
N PHE A 34 5.16 -7.06 -11.24
CA PHE A 34 4.11 -7.95 -11.71
C PHE A 34 3.10 -8.19 -10.59
N VAL A 35 1.81 -8.11 -10.91
CA VAL A 35 0.76 -8.53 -9.96
C VAL A 35 0.78 -10.06 -9.85
N ILE A 36 0.81 -10.58 -8.63
CA ILE A 36 0.80 -12.04 -8.37
C ILE A 36 -0.64 -12.56 -8.50
N ASN A 37 -1.04 -12.80 -9.75
CA ASN A 37 -2.31 -13.45 -10.10
C ASN A 37 -2.09 -14.92 -10.48
N GLU A 38 -3.18 -15.64 -10.79
CA GLU A 38 -3.10 -17.07 -11.14
C GLU A 38 -2.26 -17.35 -12.40
N HIS A 39 -2.20 -16.42 -13.35
CA HIS A 39 -1.34 -16.56 -14.52
C HIS A 39 0.14 -16.46 -14.13
N PHE A 40 0.50 -15.48 -13.29
CA PHE A 40 1.86 -15.32 -12.78
C PHE A 40 2.31 -16.56 -12.00
N LYS A 41 1.46 -17.10 -11.12
CA LYS A 41 1.76 -18.30 -10.32
C LYS A 41 2.02 -19.56 -11.17
N LYS A 42 1.37 -19.67 -12.34
CA LYS A 42 1.61 -20.77 -13.29
C LYS A 42 2.89 -20.61 -14.10
N THR A 43 3.35 -19.39 -14.30
CA THR A 43 4.49 -19.07 -15.17
C THR A 43 5.80 -18.94 -14.40
N VAL A 44 5.78 -18.33 -13.21
CA VAL A 44 7.00 -18.01 -12.43
C VAL A 44 7.22 -19.07 -11.36
N ALA A 45 8.14 -20.00 -11.57
CA ALA A 45 8.34 -21.16 -10.69
C ALA A 45 8.63 -20.80 -9.22
N PHE A 46 9.34 -19.70 -8.96
CA PHE A 46 9.75 -19.27 -7.62
C PHE A 46 8.78 -18.27 -6.97
N TRP A 47 7.56 -18.10 -7.50
CA TRP A 47 6.62 -17.09 -7.00
C TRP A 47 6.29 -17.26 -5.50
N ASN A 48 6.36 -18.49 -4.98
CA ASN A 48 6.08 -18.86 -3.59
C ASN A 48 7.31 -19.27 -2.79
N ASP A 49 8.51 -18.99 -3.28
CA ASP A 49 9.75 -19.34 -2.59
C ASP A 49 9.78 -18.73 -1.17
N PRO A 50 9.97 -19.56 -0.12
CA PRO A 50 10.00 -19.08 1.26
C PRO A 50 11.22 -18.19 1.56
N GLU A 51 12.30 -18.27 0.78
CA GLU A 51 13.46 -17.39 0.92
C GLU A 51 13.16 -15.97 0.43
N ILE A 52 12.09 -15.78 -0.35
CA ILE A 52 11.65 -14.46 -0.81
C ILE A 52 10.63 -13.88 0.18
N PRO A 53 11.02 -12.88 1.00
CA PRO A 53 10.16 -12.34 2.04
C PRO A 53 8.93 -11.66 1.45
N VAL A 54 7.83 -11.73 2.19
CA VAL A 54 6.65 -10.91 1.95
C VAL A 54 6.73 -9.72 2.90
N VAL A 55 6.67 -8.51 2.35
CA VAL A 55 6.74 -7.27 3.10
C VAL A 55 5.42 -6.53 2.95
N GLU A 56 4.85 -6.09 4.05
CA GLU A 56 3.68 -5.22 4.05
C GLU A 56 4.09 -3.79 3.74
N VAL A 57 3.48 -3.22 2.70
CA VAL A 57 3.82 -1.90 2.19
C VAL A 57 2.56 -1.10 1.86
N ASN A 58 2.74 0.18 1.60
CA ASN A 58 1.68 1.07 1.13
C ASN A 58 2.28 2.16 0.21
N GLU A 59 1.43 3.03 -0.34
CA GLU A 59 1.81 4.01 -1.37
C GLU A 59 2.87 5.01 -0.90
N THR A 60 2.58 5.74 0.18
CA THR A 60 3.49 6.71 0.79
C THR A 60 3.33 6.71 2.30
N CYS A 61 4.33 7.20 3.04
CA CYS A 61 4.27 7.27 4.49
C CYS A 61 3.06 8.09 4.99
N GLU A 62 2.75 9.21 4.35
CA GLU A 62 1.65 10.10 4.71
C GLU A 62 0.26 9.45 4.58
N ARG A 63 0.12 8.49 3.66
CA ARG A 63 -1.11 7.75 3.38
C ARG A 63 -1.16 6.37 4.06
N CYS A 64 -0.05 5.92 4.61
CA CYS A 64 0.10 4.54 5.08
C CYS A 64 -0.65 4.30 6.39
N SER A 65 -1.56 3.31 6.37
CA SER A 65 -2.35 2.84 7.52
C SER A 65 -1.56 2.00 8.54
N LEU A 66 -0.32 1.58 8.24
CA LEU A 66 0.48 0.76 9.16
C LEU A 66 0.79 1.50 10.47
N PRO A 67 0.58 0.84 11.64
CA PRO A 67 1.05 1.37 12.92
C PRO A 67 2.56 1.60 12.93
N ALA A 68 3.00 2.66 13.61
CA ALA A 68 4.43 2.95 13.79
C ALA A 68 5.18 1.84 14.53
N ALA A 69 4.49 1.03 15.34
CA ALA A 69 5.07 -0.13 16.01
C ALA A 69 5.43 -1.29 15.05
N ILE A 70 4.86 -1.29 13.83
CA ILE A 70 5.07 -2.33 12.82
C ILE A 70 5.98 -1.83 11.68
N CYS A 71 5.84 -0.57 11.28
CA CYS A 71 6.63 0.01 10.19
C CYS A 71 7.82 0.82 10.72
N HIS A 72 8.99 0.17 10.80
CA HIS A 72 10.24 0.80 11.23
C HIS A 72 10.87 1.73 10.17
N GLU A 73 10.49 1.58 8.89
CA GLU A 73 10.99 2.38 7.76
C GLU A 73 10.25 3.72 7.59
N ARG A 74 9.25 3.99 8.44
CA ARG A 74 8.38 5.16 8.31
C ARG A 74 9.17 6.44 8.50
N ALA A 75 9.31 7.22 7.42
CA ALA A 75 10.02 8.49 7.43
C ALA A 75 9.19 9.67 7.97
N VAL A 76 7.86 9.64 7.76
CA VAL A 76 6.95 10.72 8.17
C VAL A 76 5.63 10.20 8.74
N PRO A 77 4.94 11.00 9.59
CA PRO A 77 3.62 10.65 10.13
C PRO A 77 2.54 10.46 9.05
N PRO A 78 1.52 9.62 9.30
CA PRO A 78 0.45 9.30 8.35
C PRO A 78 -0.64 10.39 8.29
N GLY A 79 -0.26 11.65 8.11
CA GLY A 79 -1.18 12.79 8.23
C GLY A 79 -2.32 12.82 7.21
N ILE A 80 -2.15 12.25 6.00
CA ILE A 80 -3.23 12.14 5.01
C ILE A 80 -4.22 11.05 5.43
N TYR A 81 -3.70 9.91 5.87
CA TYR A 81 -4.53 8.81 6.39
C TYR A 81 -5.36 9.25 7.59
N GLU A 82 -4.76 9.95 8.55
CA GLU A 82 -5.47 10.44 9.74
C GLU A 82 -6.62 11.40 9.40
N LYS A 83 -6.40 12.32 8.45
CA LYS A 83 -7.45 13.21 7.94
C LYS A 83 -8.57 12.44 7.26
N GLN A 84 -8.23 11.44 6.44
CA GLN A 84 -9.22 10.57 5.80
C GLN A 84 -10.04 9.80 6.83
N GLN A 85 -9.39 9.24 7.86
CA GLN A 85 -10.09 8.54 8.94
C GLN A 85 -11.01 9.48 9.74
N GLN A 86 -10.61 10.73 9.95
CA GLN A 86 -11.47 11.73 10.58
C GLN A 86 -12.72 12.03 9.73
N ALA A 87 -12.56 12.25 8.43
CA ALA A 87 -13.68 12.48 7.53
C ALA A 87 -14.63 11.27 7.49
N ASN A 88 -14.09 10.05 7.37
CA ASN A 88 -14.88 8.81 7.39
C ASN A 88 -15.68 8.64 8.69
N ARG A 89 -15.09 9.02 9.84
CA ARG A 89 -15.79 8.99 11.13
C ARG A 89 -16.95 9.99 11.16
N GLN A 90 -16.75 11.20 10.65
CA GLN A 90 -17.79 12.23 10.60
C GLN A 90 -18.95 11.81 9.69
N GLU A 91 -18.64 11.28 8.50
CA GLU A 91 -19.63 10.78 7.56
C GLU A 91 -20.44 9.62 8.15
N LYS A 92 -19.77 8.68 8.83
CA LYS A 92 -20.44 7.57 9.52
C LYS A 92 -21.43 8.08 10.57
N VAL A 93 -21.02 9.01 11.44
CA VAL A 93 -21.90 9.58 12.48
C VAL A 93 -23.09 10.30 11.85
N MET A 94 -22.87 11.06 10.78
CA MET A 94 -23.95 11.75 10.07
C MET A 94 -24.97 10.75 9.50
N ARG A 95 -24.49 9.69 8.85
CA ARG A 95 -25.35 8.64 8.29
C ARG A 95 -26.16 7.94 9.39
N ASP A 96 -25.51 7.56 10.48
CA ASP A 96 -26.16 6.89 11.61
C ASP A 96 -27.25 7.78 12.25
N LEU A 97 -27.04 9.11 12.30
CA LEU A 97 -28.06 10.07 12.76
C LEU A 97 -29.26 10.15 11.81
N ILE A 98 -29.02 10.21 10.50
CA ILE A 98 -30.08 10.24 9.48
C ILE A 98 -30.94 8.97 9.56
N GLU A 99 -30.32 7.80 9.70
CA GLU A 99 -31.03 6.52 9.82
C GLU A 99 -31.91 6.46 11.07
N ARG A 100 -31.42 6.98 12.21
CA ARG A 100 -32.21 7.06 13.45
C ARG A 100 -33.41 7.99 13.33
N MET A 101 -33.22 9.18 12.75
CA MET A 101 -34.32 10.13 12.51
C MET A 101 -35.37 9.57 11.53
N ALA A 102 -34.95 8.79 10.53
CA ALA A 102 -35.87 8.12 9.61
C ALA A 102 -36.63 6.96 10.25
N GLY A 103 -36.04 6.30 11.27
CA GLY A 103 -36.67 5.21 12.02
C GLY A 103 -37.68 5.66 13.08
N GLU A 104 -37.51 6.86 13.65
CA GLU A 104 -38.41 7.44 14.66
C GLU A 104 -39.70 8.06 14.07
N GLY A 105 -39.84 8.08 12.74
CA GLY A 105 -41.01 8.59 12.01
C GLY A 105 -42.05 7.53 11.60
N LYS A 106 -41.95 6.30 12.10
CA LYS A 106 -42.94 5.21 11.94
C LYS A 106 -43.55 4.84 13.28
#